data_AF-B5CUN5-F1
#
_entry.id   AF-B5CUN5-F1
#
_cell.length_a   1.000
_cell.length_b   1.000
_cell.length_c   1.000
_cell.angle_alpha   90.00
_cell.angle_beta   90.00
_cell.angle_gamma   90.00
#
_symmetry.space_group_name_H-M   'P 1'
#
loop_
_entity.id
_entity.type
_entity.pdbx_description
1 polymer ?
#
loop_
_entity_poly.entity_id
_entity_poly.type
_entity_poly.pdbx_seq_one_letter_code
_entity_poly.pdbx_strand_id
1 'polypeptide(L)'
;MNAKLFLMVGCMAGIVSACMHEKSDDKSDIQQIVRGLMLEADSLMQSDSLFWNKPIDKLHPRVCIHDSLIRQKLDSALALCPDRQTYLLKYRYLFQSWHLEEVLDLLREMDVRMSDSMSSELLHLKAMLEDYRGDTLTARKDFLRADSAYTIKIQQVAQDSLMYGFARIEKALNLSLMQNDFRPLREEIAFYERVHSSSINGIEQWKQISDKATYYRKMFE
;
A
#
# COMPACT_ATOMS: atom_id res chain seq x y z
N MET A 1 11.38 -11.64 7.73
CA MET A 1 10.85 -10.86 6.58
C MET A 1 9.34 -10.86 6.72
N ASN A 2 8.79 -9.79 7.29
CA ASN A 2 7.47 -9.71 7.97
C ASN A 2 6.44 -9.04 7.07
N ALA A 3 5.51 -9.74 6.39
CA ALA A 3 4.33 -9.18 5.68
C ALA A 3 4.53 -8.00 4.70
N LYS A 4 5.74 -7.42 4.66
CA LYS A 4 6.26 -6.27 3.93
C LYS A 4 6.17 -6.57 2.44
N LEU A 5 6.40 -7.83 2.07
CA LEU A 5 6.41 -8.24 0.68
C LEU A 5 5.02 -8.23 0.02
N PHE A 6 3.95 -8.55 0.76
CA PHE A 6 2.63 -8.78 0.14
C PHE A 6 1.78 -7.52 -0.03
N LEU A 7 1.91 -6.53 0.86
CA LEU A 7 1.17 -5.26 0.76
C LEU A 7 2.06 -4.08 0.32
N MET A 8 3.37 -4.09 0.63
CA MET A 8 4.24 -2.99 0.21
C MET A 8 4.85 -3.18 -1.17
N VAL A 9 5.06 -4.39 -1.70
CA VAL A 9 5.73 -4.54 -3.01
C VAL A 9 4.86 -4.01 -4.15
N GLY A 10 3.56 -4.26 -4.13
CA GLY A 10 2.63 -3.68 -5.10
C GLY A 10 2.57 -2.15 -5.03
N CYS A 11 2.49 -1.56 -3.84
CA CYS A 11 2.49 -0.10 -3.65
C CYS A 11 3.84 0.56 -3.96
N MET A 12 4.97 -0.06 -3.59
CA MET A 12 6.32 0.52 -3.72
C MET A 12 6.88 0.38 -5.15
N ALA A 13 6.55 -0.68 -5.88
CA ALA A 13 6.98 -0.83 -7.28
C ALA A 13 6.42 0.28 -8.19
N GLY A 14 5.21 0.77 -7.91
CA GLY A 14 4.63 1.93 -8.60
C GLY A 14 5.28 3.27 -8.24
N ILE A 15 5.78 3.42 -7.00
CA ILE A 15 6.42 4.66 -6.54
C ILE A 15 7.77 4.88 -7.24
N VAL A 16 8.58 3.84 -7.43
CA VAL A 16 9.90 3.97 -8.08
C VAL A 16 9.78 4.25 -9.58
N SER A 17 8.75 3.73 -10.25
CA SER A 17 8.51 3.99 -11.67
C SER A 17 7.95 5.40 -11.94
N ALA A 18 7.13 5.94 -11.02
CA ALA A 18 6.54 7.28 -11.16
C ALA A 18 7.51 8.43 -10.81
N CYS A 19 8.61 8.17 -10.11
CA CYS A 19 9.63 9.19 -9.83
C CYS A 19 10.45 9.58 -11.06
N MET A 20 10.40 8.82 -12.17
CA MET A 20 11.35 9.00 -13.27
C MET A 20 10.83 9.64 -14.55
N HIS A 21 9.52 9.80 -14.76
CA HIS A 21 9.05 10.41 -16.01
C HIS A 21 7.75 11.20 -15.86
N GLU A 22 7.89 12.50 -15.58
CA GLU A 22 7.08 13.53 -16.25
C GLU A 22 7.98 14.72 -16.61
N LYS A 23 8.46 14.70 -17.86
CA LYS A 23 8.87 15.92 -18.55
C LYS A 23 7.58 16.72 -18.81
N SER A 24 7.44 17.85 -18.14
CA SER A 24 6.51 18.90 -18.57
C SER A 24 7.21 20.23 -18.36
N ASP A 25 7.37 20.96 -19.45
CA ASP A 25 7.69 22.38 -19.50
C ASP A 25 6.53 23.18 -18.89
N ASP A 26 6.87 24.33 -18.29
CA ASP A 26 6.05 25.23 -17.46
C ASP A 26 5.48 24.66 -16.15
N LYS A 27 6.27 24.79 -15.08
CA LYS A 27 5.84 24.45 -13.72
C LYS A 27 5.55 25.74 -12.97
N SER A 28 4.26 25.96 -12.68
CA SER A 28 3.79 27.06 -11.83
C SER A 28 4.59 27.14 -10.52
N ASP A 29 4.75 28.35 -9.98
CA ASP A 29 5.49 28.58 -8.73
C ASP A 29 5.01 27.66 -7.59
N ILE A 30 3.71 27.37 -7.53
CA ILE A 30 3.10 26.44 -6.56
C ILE A 30 3.66 25.02 -6.72
N GLN A 31 3.77 24.50 -7.94
CA GLN A 31 4.33 23.16 -8.17
C GLN A 31 5.81 23.07 -7.79
N GLN A 32 6.57 24.16 -7.92
CA GLN A 32 7.97 24.20 -7.48
C GLN A 32 8.07 24.17 -5.95
N ILE A 33 7.24 24.94 -5.25
CA ILE A 33 7.16 24.95 -3.78
C ILE A 33 6.79 23.56 -3.26
N VAL A 34 5.74 22.94 -3.80
CA VAL A 34 5.29 21.60 -3.42
C VAL A 34 6.41 20.58 -3.57
N ARG A 35 7.15 20.62 -4.67
CA ARG A 35 8.30 19.73 -4.86
C ARG A 35 9.44 19.99 -3.91
N GLY A 36 9.74 21.25 -3.59
CA GLY A 36 10.73 21.58 -2.57
C GLY A 36 10.37 20.95 -1.22
N LEU A 37 9.11 21.09 -0.80
CA LEU A 37 8.60 20.48 0.43
C LEU A 37 8.71 18.95 0.42
N MET A 38 8.33 18.30 -0.68
CA MET A 38 8.44 16.84 -0.82
C MET A 38 9.89 16.36 -0.77
N LEU A 39 10.80 17.03 -1.48
CA LEU A 39 12.22 16.66 -1.52
C LEU A 39 12.89 16.85 -0.16
N GLU A 40 12.55 17.93 0.55
CA GLU A 40 13.02 18.15 1.92
C GLU A 40 12.47 17.09 2.88
N ALA A 41 11.18 16.75 2.78
CA ALA A 41 10.59 15.69 3.59
C ALA A 41 11.26 14.33 3.32
N ASP A 42 11.48 13.97 2.05
CA ASP A 42 12.18 12.74 1.69
C ASP A 42 13.63 12.75 2.20
N SER A 43 14.37 13.85 2.00
CA SER A 43 15.74 13.98 2.51
C SER A 43 15.83 13.79 4.04
N LEU A 44 14.90 14.37 4.79
CA LEU A 44 14.79 14.19 6.24
C LEU A 44 14.46 12.75 6.64
N MET A 45 13.66 12.04 5.83
CA MET A 45 13.42 10.62 6.06
C MET A 45 14.64 9.76 5.72
N GLN A 46 15.34 10.04 4.61
CA GLN A 46 16.51 9.28 4.18
C GLN A 46 17.70 9.43 5.13
N SER A 47 17.82 10.57 5.82
CA SER A 47 18.88 10.79 6.80
C SER A 47 18.77 9.87 8.03
N ASP A 48 17.57 9.40 8.37
CA ASP A 48 17.37 8.35 9.37
C ASP A 48 17.45 6.96 8.72
N SER A 49 18.68 6.51 8.42
CA SER A 49 18.95 5.16 7.88
C SER A 49 18.27 4.04 8.69
N LEU A 50 18.12 4.30 9.98
CA LEU A 50 17.67 3.38 10.99
C LEU A 50 16.13 3.26 10.97
N PHE A 51 15.42 4.27 10.46
CA PHE A 51 13.98 4.24 10.15
C PHE A 51 13.66 3.31 8.98
N TRP A 52 14.49 3.29 7.93
CA TRP A 52 14.25 2.45 6.74
C TRP A 52 14.76 1.02 6.87
N ASN A 53 15.90 0.83 7.52
CA ASN A 53 16.60 -0.46 7.55
C ASN A 53 16.07 -1.43 8.62
N LYS A 54 15.19 -0.97 9.51
CA LYS A 54 14.56 -1.84 10.52
C LYS A 54 13.21 -2.38 10.04
N PRO A 55 12.87 -3.63 10.41
CA PRO A 55 11.50 -4.11 10.25
C PRO A 55 10.56 -3.24 11.09
N ILE A 56 9.31 -3.11 10.66
CA ILE A 56 8.28 -2.45 11.46
C ILE A 56 8.05 -3.28 12.71
N ASP A 57 8.23 -2.66 13.88
CA ASP A 57 7.84 -3.18 15.16
C ASP A 57 6.46 -2.61 15.50
N LYS A 58 5.44 -3.47 15.54
CA LYS A 58 4.06 -3.05 15.81
C LYS A 58 3.82 -2.75 17.29
N LEU A 59 4.61 -3.38 18.17
CA LEU A 59 4.52 -3.20 19.62
C LEU A 59 5.23 -1.92 20.05
N HIS A 60 6.32 -1.58 19.35
CA HIS A 60 7.06 -0.34 19.55
C HIS A 60 7.30 0.38 18.22
N PRO A 61 6.25 0.97 17.63
CA PRO A 61 6.37 1.73 16.40
C PRO A 61 7.41 2.82 16.53
N ARG A 62 8.23 2.96 15.50
CA ARG A 62 9.25 3.98 15.44
C ARG A 62 8.85 5.06 14.46
N VAL A 63 8.98 6.30 14.91
CA VAL A 63 8.94 7.47 14.04
C VAL A 63 10.35 7.91 13.64
N CYS A 64 10.44 8.59 12.50
CA CYS A 64 11.69 9.21 12.05
C CYS A 64 12.13 10.33 13.02
N ILE A 65 13.44 10.58 13.12
CA ILE A 65 14.02 11.62 14.00
C ILE A 65 13.34 13.00 13.82
N HIS A 66 13.00 13.36 12.59
CA HIS A 66 12.39 14.65 12.23
C HIS A 66 10.86 14.55 12.00
N ASP A 67 10.16 13.70 12.76
CA ASP A 67 8.73 13.39 12.59
C ASP A 67 7.85 14.62 12.35
N SER A 68 7.85 15.57 13.30
CA SER A 68 7.00 16.75 13.22
C SER A 68 7.26 17.60 11.96
N LEU A 69 8.53 17.73 11.57
CA LEU A 69 8.93 18.52 10.40
C LEU A 69 8.60 17.82 9.09
N ILE A 70 8.78 16.50 9.01
CA ILE A 70 8.39 15.69 7.86
C ILE A 70 6.88 15.81 7.64
N ARG A 71 6.09 15.60 8.70
CA ARG A 71 4.63 15.70 8.66
C ARG A 71 4.18 17.09 8.23
N GLN A 72 4.72 18.14 8.85
CA GLN A 72 4.42 19.53 8.48
C GLN A 72 4.66 19.83 7.01
N LYS A 73 5.79 19.36 6.45
CA LYS A 73 6.12 19.59 5.03
C LYS A 73 5.14 18.89 4.10
N LEU A 74 4.80 17.63 4.40
CA LEU A 74 3.86 16.85 3.60
C LEU A 74 2.43 17.40 3.70
N ASP A 75 2.00 17.82 4.88
CA ASP A 75 0.70 18.46 5.09
C ASP A 75 0.62 19.80 4.35
N SER A 76 1.69 20.59 4.38
CA SER A 76 1.76 21.86 3.64
C SER A 76 1.73 21.63 2.13
N ALA A 77 2.42 20.61 1.63
CA ALA A 77 2.40 20.23 0.22
C ALA A 77 0.98 19.83 -0.23
N LEU A 78 0.30 18.97 0.53
CA LEU A 78 -1.08 18.56 0.23
C LEU A 78 -2.07 19.73 0.31
N ALA A 79 -1.90 20.64 1.28
CA ALA A 79 -2.76 21.82 1.41
C ALA A 79 -2.60 22.80 0.22
N LEU A 80 -1.39 22.92 -0.34
CA LEU A 80 -1.11 23.76 -1.50
C LEU A 80 -1.60 23.14 -2.80
N CYS A 81 -1.29 21.86 -3.01
CA CYS A 81 -1.66 21.13 -4.21
C CYS A 81 -1.80 19.63 -3.88
N PRO A 82 -3.03 19.12 -3.73
CA PRO A 82 -3.25 17.70 -3.56
C PRO A 82 -2.82 16.94 -4.83
N ASP A 83 -1.74 16.17 -4.74
CA ASP A 83 -1.24 15.36 -5.83
C ASP A 83 -0.87 13.95 -5.37
N ARG A 84 -0.87 13.01 -6.34
CA ARG A 84 -0.66 11.58 -6.08
C ARG A 84 0.69 11.30 -5.41
N GLN A 85 1.75 11.96 -5.84
CA GLN A 85 3.09 11.69 -5.33
C GLN A 85 3.22 12.13 -3.88
N THR A 86 2.65 13.29 -3.52
CA THR A 86 2.63 13.74 -2.13
C THR A 86 1.81 12.80 -1.23
N TYR A 87 0.64 12.34 -1.68
CA TYR A 87 -0.15 11.34 -0.95
C TYR A 87 0.64 10.04 -0.74
N LEU A 88 1.30 9.52 -1.78
CA LEU A 88 2.08 8.28 -1.70
C LEU A 88 3.29 8.42 -0.77
N LEU A 89 3.94 9.59 -0.76
CA LEU A 89 5.06 9.86 0.13
C LEU A 89 4.61 9.91 1.60
N LYS A 90 3.49 10.59 1.87
CA LYS A 90 2.87 10.62 3.21
C LYS A 90 2.36 9.27 3.65
N TYR A 91 1.74 8.49 2.76
CA TYR A 91 1.34 7.11 3.00
C TYR A 91 2.55 6.26 3.43
N ARG A 92 3.65 6.31 2.66
CA ARG A 92 4.87 5.56 2.95
C ARG A 92 5.41 5.90 4.34
N TYR A 93 5.42 7.19 4.68
CA TYR A 93 5.89 7.67 5.98
C TYR A 93 5.02 7.16 7.14
N LEU A 94 3.70 7.37 7.06
CA LEU A 94 2.76 6.97 8.10
C LEU A 94 2.72 5.46 8.29
N PHE A 95 2.76 4.70 7.20
CA PHE A 95 2.75 3.24 7.25
C PHE A 95 4.03 2.67 7.86
N GLN A 96 5.20 3.20 7.48
CA GLN A 96 6.47 2.81 8.09
C GLN A 96 6.54 3.18 9.58
N SER A 97 5.86 4.25 9.98
CA SER A 97 5.72 4.68 11.38
C SER A 97 4.56 3.98 12.13
N TRP A 98 3.86 3.05 11.48
CA TRP A 98 2.70 2.31 12.00
C TRP A 98 1.54 3.19 12.49
N HIS A 99 1.33 4.37 11.91
CA HIS A 99 0.19 5.24 12.19
C HIS A 99 -1.05 4.81 11.38
N LEU A 100 -1.58 3.62 11.66
CA LEU A 100 -2.63 2.99 10.85
C LEU A 100 -3.93 3.81 10.72
N GLU A 101 -4.30 4.56 11.76
CA GLU A 101 -5.46 5.46 11.70
C GLU A 101 -5.27 6.59 10.70
N GLU A 102 -4.11 7.22 10.77
CA GLU A 102 -3.78 8.30 9.85
C GLU A 102 -3.58 7.77 8.43
N VAL A 103 -3.11 6.53 8.27
CA VAL A 103 -3.10 5.86 6.97
C VAL A 103 -4.52 5.71 6.44
N LEU A 104 -5.47 5.26 7.25
CA LEU A 104 -6.86 5.11 6.82
C LEU A 104 -7.47 6.47 6.43
N ASP A 105 -7.27 7.50 7.24
CA ASP A 105 -7.77 8.85 6.94
C ASP A 105 -7.15 9.42 5.66
N LEU A 106 -5.84 9.21 5.46
CA LEU A 106 -5.17 9.60 4.23
C LEU A 106 -5.72 8.85 3.00
N LEU A 107 -5.99 7.54 3.12
CA LEU A 107 -6.55 6.74 2.03
C LEU A 107 -7.99 7.17 1.70
N ARG A 108 -8.79 7.55 2.70
CA ARG A 108 -10.12 8.13 2.49
C ARG A 108 -10.04 9.46 1.76
N GLU A 109 -9.14 10.34 2.17
CA GLU A 109 -8.93 11.63 1.52
C GLU A 109 -8.46 11.46 0.06
N MET A 110 -7.47 10.60 -0.15
CA MET A 110 -6.94 10.27 -1.48
C MET A 110 -8.02 9.68 -2.38
N ASP A 111 -8.89 8.81 -1.87
CA ASP A 111 -9.99 8.23 -2.64
C ASP A 111 -11.05 9.27 -3.05
N VAL A 112 -11.32 10.27 -2.20
CA VAL A 112 -12.22 11.38 -2.53
C VAL A 112 -11.59 12.30 -3.57
N ARG A 113 -10.29 12.59 -3.46
CA ARG A 113 -9.59 13.55 -4.33
C ARG A 113 -9.12 12.95 -5.65
N MET A 114 -8.89 11.64 -5.68
CA MET A 114 -8.20 10.94 -6.76
C MET A 114 -8.82 9.56 -7.03
N SER A 115 -10.15 9.45 -6.98
CA SER A 115 -10.90 8.18 -7.11
C SER A 115 -10.45 7.31 -8.29
N ASP A 116 -10.19 7.95 -9.43
CA ASP A 116 -9.85 7.28 -10.69
C ASP A 116 -8.39 6.84 -10.76
N SER A 117 -7.57 7.26 -9.79
CA SER A 117 -6.13 6.97 -9.70
C SER A 117 -5.76 6.07 -8.52
N MET A 118 -6.74 5.63 -7.72
CA MET A 118 -6.51 4.67 -6.63
C MET A 118 -6.11 3.32 -7.21
N SER A 119 -4.94 2.81 -6.78
CA SER A 119 -4.49 1.48 -7.22
C SER A 119 -5.27 0.37 -6.52
N SER A 120 -5.23 -0.84 -7.09
CA SER A 120 -5.84 -2.03 -6.49
C SER A 120 -5.37 -2.27 -5.06
N GLU A 121 -4.08 -2.04 -4.79
CA GLU A 121 -3.47 -2.26 -3.47
C GLU A 121 -3.90 -1.20 -2.45
N LEU A 122 -4.03 0.06 -2.87
CA LEU A 122 -4.49 1.13 -1.98
C LEU A 122 -5.98 0.95 -1.63
N LEU A 123 -6.81 0.56 -2.61
CA LEU A 123 -8.22 0.23 -2.37
C LEU A 123 -8.36 -0.98 -1.44
N HIS A 124 -7.55 -2.01 -1.67
CA HIS A 124 -7.51 -3.20 -0.82
C HIS A 124 -7.09 -2.86 0.61
N LEU A 125 -6.00 -2.11 0.79
CA LEU A 125 -5.55 -1.70 2.12
C LEU A 125 -6.59 -0.83 2.84
N LYS A 126 -7.19 0.13 2.12
CA LYS A 126 -8.29 0.94 2.67
C LYS A 126 -9.44 0.04 3.14
N ALA A 127 -9.90 -0.88 2.30
CA ALA A 127 -10.96 -1.82 2.64
C ALA A 127 -10.61 -2.67 3.88
N MET A 128 -9.37 -3.17 3.98
CA MET A 128 -8.89 -3.91 5.14
C MET A 128 -8.94 -3.10 6.43
N LEU A 129 -8.52 -1.84 6.39
CA LEU A 129 -8.48 -0.96 7.55
C LEU A 129 -9.90 -0.55 7.99
N GLU A 130 -10.80 -0.26 7.05
CA GLU A 130 -12.22 -0.02 7.33
C GLU A 130 -12.86 -1.24 8.02
N ASP A 131 -12.61 -2.42 7.49
CA ASP A 131 -13.18 -3.67 7.99
C ASP A 131 -12.64 -4.03 9.37
N TYR A 132 -11.33 -3.85 9.57
CA TYR A 132 -10.67 -4.03 10.86
C TYR A 132 -11.22 -3.08 11.92
N ARG A 133 -11.59 -1.86 11.54
CA ARG A 133 -12.28 -0.87 12.39
C ARG A 133 -13.75 -1.19 12.64
N GLY A 134 -14.30 -2.19 11.95
CA GLY A 134 -15.70 -2.63 12.08
C GLY A 134 -16.67 -1.98 11.08
N ASP A 135 -16.21 -1.11 10.18
CA ASP A 135 -17.04 -0.57 9.10
C ASP A 135 -17.09 -1.54 7.91
N THR A 136 -17.81 -2.64 8.14
CA THR A 136 -17.96 -3.73 7.15
C THR A 136 -18.67 -3.30 5.86
N LEU A 137 -19.51 -2.26 5.90
CA LEU A 137 -20.27 -1.80 4.73
C LEU A 137 -19.37 -1.01 3.79
N THR A 138 -18.62 -0.04 4.32
CA THR A 138 -17.63 0.72 3.53
C THR A 138 -16.55 -0.21 3.01
N ALA A 139 -16.03 -1.09 3.88
CA ALA A 139 -15.04 -2.09 3.49
C ALA A 139 -15.50 -2.95 2.31
N ARG A 140 -16.73 -3.48 2.36
CA ARG A 140 -17.26 -4.34 1.28
C ARG A 140 -17.30 -3.61 -0.06
N LYS A 141 -17.70 -2.34 -0.06
CA LYS A 141 -17.69 -1.51 -1.28
C LYS A 141 -16.27 -1.36 -1.83
N ASP A 142 -15.30 -1.09 -0.97
CA ASP A 142 -13.92 -0.89 -1.40
C ASP A 142 -13.23 -2.20 -1.81
N PHE A 143 -13.52 -3.34 -1.18
CA PHE A 143 -13.08 -4.66 -1.63
C PHE A 143 -13.57 -4.99 -3.04
N LEU A 144 -14.82 -4.65 -3.38
CA LEU A 144 -15.37 -4.84 -4.73
C LEU A 144 -14.68 -3.94 -5.77
N ARG A 145 -14.36 -2.70 -5.39
CA ARG A 145 -13.59 -1.78 -6.24
C ARG A 145 -12.17 -2.29 -6.46
N ALA A 146 -11.51 -2.76 -5.40
CA ALA A 146 -10.20 -3.38 -5.47
C ALA A 146 -10.21 -4.64 -6.37
N ASP A 147 -11.22 -5.50 -6.26
CA ASP A 147 -11.37 -6.69 -7.12
C ASP A 147 -11.46 -6.32 -8.61
N SER A 148 -12.22 -5.28 -8.92
CA SER A 148 -12.33 -4.73 -10.27
C SER A 148 -10.99 -4.17 -10.76
N ALA A 149 -10.29 -3.41 -9.93
CA ALA A 149 -8.97 -2.87 -10.24
C ALA A 149 -7.92 -3.98 -10.44
N TYR A 150 -7.94 -5.04 -9.62
CA TYR A 150 -7.07 -6.20 -9.81
C TYR A 150 -7.35 -6.95 -11.12
N THR A 151 -8.61 -7.01 -11.55
CA THR A 151 -8.96 -7.60 -12.86
C THR A 151 -8.27 -6.87 -14.00
N ILE A 152 -8.26 -5.54 -13.96
CA ILE A 152 -7.55 -4.70 -14.94
C ILE A 152 -6.03 -4.91 -14.82
N LYS A 153 -5.48 -4.89 -13.59
CA LYS A 153 -4.05 -5.11 -13.34
C LYS A 153 -3.56 -6.43 -13.93
N ILE A 154 -4.28 -7.52 -13.68
CA ILE A 154 -3.95 -8.87 -14.19
C ILE A 154 -3.88 -8.88 -15.73
N GLN A 155 -4.78 -8.17 -16.42
CA GLN A 155 -4.73 -8.05 -17.87
C GLN A 155 -3.51 -7.26 -18.34
N GLN A 156 -3.15 -6.18 -17.64
CA GLN A 156 -2.00 -5.34 -17.98
C GLN A 156 -0.67 -6.07 -17.82
N VAL A 157 -0.55 -6.95 -16.83
CA VAL A 157 0.69 -7.70 -16.57
C VAL A 157 0.70 -9.12 -17.16
N ALA A 158 -0.28 -9.48 -18.00
CA ALA A 158 -0.46 -10.85 -18.48
C ALA A 158 0.74 -11.46 -19.22
N GLN A 159 1.62 -10.62 -19.79
CA GLN A 159 2.82 -11.06 -20.49
C GLN A 159 4.02 -11.33 -19.56
N ASP A 160 3.99 -10.79 -18.33
CA ASP A 160 5.00 -11.06 -17.32
C ASP A 160 4.46 -12.11 -16.36
N SER A 161 4.90 -13.37 -16.53
CA SER A 161 4.42 -14.49 -15.73
C SER A 161 4.55 -14.28 -14.21
N LEU A 162 5.60 -13.59 -13.77
CA LEU A 162 5.86 -13.33 -12.36
C LEU A 162 4.86 -12.31 -11.82
N MET A 163 4.72 -11.19 -12.52
CA MET A 163 3.80 -10.12 -12.13
C MET A 163 2.35 -10.57 -12.23
N TYR A 164 2.01 -11.37 -13.24
CA TYR A 164 0.71 -12.01 -13.39
C TYR A 164 0.37 -12.91 -12.21
N GLY A 165 1.31 -13.78 -11.79
CA GLY A 165 1.15 -14.64 -10.63
C GLY A 165 0.92 -13.84 -9.33
N PHE A 166 1.71 -12.80 -9.09
CA PHE A 166 1.54 -11.95 -7.92
C PHE A 166 0.19 -11.21 -7.92
N ALA A 167 -0.21 -10.61 -9.04
CA ALA A 167 -1.48 -9.90 -9.14
C ALA A 167 -2.69 -10.81 -8.86
N ARG A 168 -2.62 -12.09 -9.28
CA ARG A 168 -3.65 -13.09 -8.95
C ARG A 168 -3.69 -13.43 -7.47
N ILE A 169 -2.55 -13.61 -6.82
CA ILE A 169 -2.49 -13.87 -5.37
C ILE A 169 -3.04 -12.67 -4.59
N GLU A 170 -2.68 -11.45 -4.96
CA GLU A 170 -3.19 -10.22 -4.34
C GLU A 170 -4.72 -10.11 -4.49
N LYS A 171 -5.25 -10.41 -5.67
CA LYS A 171 -6.69 -10.46 -5.92
C LYS A 171 -7.37 -11.54 -5.07
N ALA A 172 -6.79 -12.73 -4.98
CA ALA A 172 -7.36 -13.80 -4.18
C ALA A 172 -7.34 -13.49 -2.68
N LEU A 173 -6.32 -12.77 -2.19
CA LEU A 173 -6.31 -12.26 -0.82
C LEU A 173 -7.46 -11.27 -0.59
N ASN A 174 -7.65 -10.31 -1.50
CA ASN A 174 -8.75 -9.34 -1.45
C ASN A 174 -10.12 -10.05 -1.36
N LEU A 175 -10.37 -11.03 -2.22
CA LEU A 175 -11.60 -11.83 -2.20
C LEU A 175 -11.73 -12.65 -0.91
N SER A 176 -10.63 -13.23 -0.44
CA SER A 176 -10.63 -14.05 0.77
C SER A 176 -11.02 -13.25 2.01
N LEU A 177 -10.53 -12.01 2.10
CA LEU A 177 -10.87 -11.09 3.18
C LEU A 177 -12.32 -10.63 3.10
N MET A 178 -12.77 -10.22 1.91
CA MET A 178 -14.15 -9.79 1.67
C MET A 178 -15.18 -10.87 2.02
N GLN A 179 -14.87 -12.14 1.69
CA GLN A 179 -15.78 -13.27 1.89
C GLN A 179 -15.55 -14.03 3.19
N ASN A 180 -14.47 -13.71 3.91
CA ASN A 180 -13.98 -14.49 5.04
C ASN A 180 -13.76 -15.99 4.69
N ASP A 181 -13.23 -16.25 3.50
CA ASP A 181 -12.91 -17.60 3.01
C ASP A 181 -11.53 -17.61 2.34
N PHE A 182 -10.56 -18.26 2.95
CA PHE A 182 -9.17 -18.28 2.49
C PHE A 182 -8.82 -19.41 1.52
N ARG A 183 -9.82 -20.20 1.06
CA ARG A 183 -9.57 -21.21 0.01
C ARG A 183 -9.01 -20.61 -1.29
N PRO A 184 -9.57 -19.52 -1.85
CA PRO A 184 -9.06 -18.94 -3.09
C PRO A 184 -7.60 -18.50 -2.97
N LEU A 185 -7.23 -17.88 -1.85
CA LEU A 185 -5.84 -17.49 -1.61
C LEU A 185 -4.91 -18.71 -1.62
N ARG A 186 -5.25 -19.79 -0.91
CA ARG A 186 -4.41 -20.99 -0.86
C ARG A 186 -4.26 -21.66 -2.23
N GLU A 187 -5.33 -21.67 -3.02
CA GLU A 187 -5.31 -22.22 -4.39
C GLU A 187 -4.40 -21.41 -5.31
N GLU A 188 -4.46 -20.08 -5.29
CA GLU A 188 -3.57 -19.24 -6.10
C GLU A 188 -2.10 -19.37 -5.67
N ILE A 189 -1.82 -19.49 -4.36
CA ILE A 189 -0.48 -19.75 -3.86
C ILE A 189 0.04 -21.09 -4.38
N ALA A 190 -0.74 -22.17 -4.23
CA ALA A 190 -0.34 -23.49 -4.70
C ALA A 190 -0.16 -23.56 -6.22
N PHE A 191 -0.97 -22.81 -6.97
CA PHE A 191 -0.83 -22.67 -8.42
C PHE A 191 0.47 -21.96 -8.79
N TYR A 192 0.76 -20.82 -8.16
CA TYR A 192 2.01 -20.09 -8.38
C TYR A 192 3.25 -20.97 -8.12
N GLU A 193 3.28 -21.66 -6.98
CA GLU A 193 4.42 -22.52 -6.60
C GLU A 193 4.65 -23.65 -7.61
N ARG A 194 3.56 -24.20 -8.17
CA ARG A 194 3.61 -25.23 -9.21
C ARG A 194 4.18 -24.69 -10.52
N VAL A 195 3.77 -23.49 -10.94
CA VAL A 195 4.22 -22.87 -12.20
C VAL A 195 5.68 -22.45 -12.11
N HIS A 196 6.10 -21.86 -10.99
CA HIS A 196 7.43 -21.27 -10.83
C HIS A 196 8.44 -22.21 -10.14
N SER A 197 8.04 -23.44 -9.81
CA SER A 197 8.86 -24.44 -9.10
C SER A 197 9.60 -23.87 -7.87
N SER A 198 8.99 -22.88 -7.21
CA SER A 198 9.59 -22.13 -6.11
C SER A 198 8.52 -21.68 -5.13
N SER A 199 8.86 -21.72 -3.84
CA SER A 199 8.01 -21.15 -2.79
C SER A 199 8.15 -19.63 -2.78
N ILE A 200 7.06 -18.94 -2.47
CA ILE A 200 7.13 -17.50 -2.20
C ILE A 200 7.64 -17.33 -0.78
N ASN A 201 8.83 -16.76 -0.62
CA ASN A 201 9.43 -16.56 0.68
C ASN A 201 8.50 -15.72 1.58
N GLY A 202 8.18 -16.24 2.77
CA GLY A 202 7.27 -15.62 3.72
C GLY A 202 5.80 -15.94 3.51
N ILE A 203 5.43 -16.72 2.48
CA ILE A 203 4.02 -17.06 2.20
C ILE A 203 3.47 -18.23 3.03
N GLU A 204 4.36 -19.10 3.53
CA GLU A 204 3.99 -20.30 4.31
C GLU A 204 3.09 -19.99 5.49
N GLN A 205 3.37 -18.85 6.12
CA GLN A 205 2.64 -18.30 7.24
C GLN A 205 1.19 -17.90 6.92
N TRP A 206 0.85 -17.70 5.65
CA TRP A 206 -0.48 -17.32 5.18
C TRP A 206 -1.30 -18.55 4.75
N LYS A 207 -0.64 -19.67 4.41
CA LYS A 207 -1.31 -20.94 4.07
C LYS A 207 -2.12 -21.50 5.25
N GLN A 208 -1.74 -21.14 6.48
CA GLN A 208 -2.41 -21.58 7.71
C GLN A 208 -3.59 -20.70 8.12
N ILE A 209 -3.81 -19.57 7.44
CA ILE A 209 -4.90 -18.67 7.77
C ILE A 209 -6.22 -19.24 7.24
N SER A 210 -7.17 -19.44 8.15
CA SER A 210 -8.51 -19.95 7.86
C SER A 210 -9.54 -18.84 7.68
N ASP A 211 -9.34 -17.72 8.36
CA ASP A 211 -10.34 -16.66 8.51
C ASP A 211 -9.68 -15.28 8.68
N LYS A 212 -10.50 -14.26 8.44
CA LYS A 212 -10.15 -12.85 8.45
C LYS A 212 -9.72 -12.36 9.83
N ALA A 213 -10.32 -12.85 10.91
CA ALA A 213 -9.97 -12.43 12.26
C ALA A 213 -8.53 -12.86 12.60
N THR A 214 -8.17 -14.10 12.27
CA THR A 214 -6.80 -14.61 12.37
C THR A 214 -5.84 -13.81 11.49
N TYR A 215 -6.25 -13.46 10.27
CA TYR A 215 -5.46 -12.60 9.38
C TYR A 215 -5.20 -11.22 9.99
N TYR A 216 -6.23 -10.53 10.48
CA TYR A 216 -6.10 -9.20 11.07
C TYR A 216 -5.28 -9.19 12.34
N ARG A 217 -5.46 -10.16 13.24
CA ARG A 217 -4.58 -10.31 14.39
C ARG A 217 -3.12 -10.40 13.97
N LYS A 218 -2.82 -11.23 12.98
CA LYS A 218 -1.45 -11.37 12.48
C LYS A 218 -0.92 -10.13 11.78
N MET A 219 -1.79 -9.30 11.21
CA MET A 219 -1.41 -8.11 10.46
C MET A 219 -1.29 -6.86 11.33
N PHE A 220 -2.19 -6.67 12.29
CA PHE A 220 -2.33 -5.42 13.03
C PHE A 220 -1.98 -5.52 14.51
N GLU A 221 -1.98 -6.73 15.07
CA GLU A 221 -1.52 -7.05 16.44
C GLU A 221 -0.11 -7.70 16.39
#